data_AF-A0A318JC06-F1
#
_entry.id   AF-A0A318JC06-F1
#
_cell.length_a   1.000
_cell.length_b   1.000
_cell.length_c   1.000
_cell.angle_alpha   90.00
_cell.angle_beta   90.00
_cell.angle_gamma   90.00
#
_symmetry.space_group_name_H-M   'P 1'
#
loop_
_entity.id
_entity.type
_entity.pdbx_description
1 polymer ?
#
loop_
_entity_poly.entity_id
_entity_poly.type
_entity_poly.pdbx_seq_one_letter_code
_entity_poly.pdbx_strand_id
1 'polypeptide(L)'
;MMNNLLQPAMLACLVTSVLIVFILLVRQSLRKLAGASIAYQLWGILPLSLIAMLFPHRQYLDMAAMPDTPASQIIASVPLLTIAPASIWPSMLVSAWMIGGIGMLLLFGMQHQRFLRRLGTLTQCEGVYLASDNDIGPALAGCFKPKIIVPADFFERYSVAEQALIIRHELMHKRRGDVIANSLCALLQCLFWFNPLMHIAARSFRLDQELACDALVIAQEPQARRTYAEAMLKTQLSITPSALACHWPSHHPLKERIMQLQQSKPGLFKRSVAYIMLSGLCAASAYSAWAVTPANVVLTPAAQKQEAIKAGTDSYLVNTNISVGGETLTPTVIVEQGKQARIGLTSKSQQAKWDISFTLVPAPEGQYKDAVIIDMKVEKDGALVAQPKLISGLNQTATLQKETPDKQLDFDIKMTVSLAKKTN
;
A
#
# COMPACT_ATOMS: atom_id res chain seq x y z
N MET A 1 4.07 -0.29 19.98
CA MET A 1 3.59 0.48 18.81
C MET A 1 4.64 0.58 17.70
N MET A 2 5.92 0.91 18.00
CA MET A 2 6.96 1.09 16.96
C MET A 2 7.34 -0.16 16.16
N ASN A 3 7.34 -1.36 16.77
CA ASN A 3 7.66 -2.61 16.06
C ASN A 3 6.70 -2.91 14.89
N ASN A 4 5.47 -2.36 14.91
CA ASN A 4 4.46 -2.58 13.88
C ASN A 4 4.70 -1.75 12.60
N LEU A 5 5.61 -0.77 12.62
CA LEU A 5 5.87 0.11 11.47
C LEU A 5 7.02 -0.39 10.57
N LEU A 6 7.90 -1.25 11.10
CA LEU A 6 9.12 -1.63 10.40
C LEU A 6 8.84 -2.65 9.28
N GLN A 7 7.99 -3.64 9.54
CA GLN A 7 7.57 -4.64 8.55
C GLN A 7 6.87 -4.02 7.31
N PRO A 8 5.86 -3.14 7.46
CA PRO A 8 5.25 -2.49 6.30
C PRO A 8 6.21 -1.55 5.56
N ALA A 9 7.12 -0.87 6.28
CA ALA A 9 8.14 -0.02 5.66
C ALA A 9 9.14 -0.82 4.81
N MET A 10 9.62 -1.96 5.31
CA MET A 10 10.48 -2.87 4.55
C MET A 10 9.78 -3.39 3.29
N LEU A 11 8.52 -3.81 3.43
CA LEU A 11 7.74 -4.29 2.31
C LEU A 11 7.54 -3.19 1.25
N ALA A 12 7.20 -1.97 1.67
CA ALA A 12 7.08 -0.83 0.78
C ALA A 12 8.39 -0.55 0.03
N CYS A 13 9.55 -0.70 0.69
CA CYS A 13 10.85 -0.55 0.04
C CYS A 13 11.12 -1.63 -1.03
N LEU A 14 10.76 -2.89 -0.74
CA LEU A 14 10.93 -4.00 -1.68
C LEU A 14 10.02 -3.83 -2.89
N VAL A 15 8.73 -3.60 -2.67
CA VAL A 15 7.74 -3.36 -3.73
C VAL A 15 8.16 -2.19 -4.62
N THR A 16 8.55 -1.06 -4.01
CA THR A 16 9.05 0.12 -4.73
C THR A 16 10.26 -0.21 -5.60
N SER A 17 11.22 -0.96 -5.08
CA SER A 17 12.43 -1.34 -5.81
C SER A 17 12.13 -2.25 -7.01
N VAL A 18 11.28 -3.26 -6.82
CA VAL A 18 10.84 -4.16 -7.90
C VAL A 18 10.11 -3.39 -9.00
N LEU A 19 9.18 -2.51 -8.61
CA LEU A 19 8.44 -1.67 -9.56
C LEU A 19 9.37 -0.71 -10.32
N ILE A 20 10.35 -0.10 -9.66
CA ILE A 20 11.33 0.76 -10.35
C ILE A 20 12.10 -0.04 -11.40
N VAL A 21 12.63 -1.21 -11.05
CA VAL A 21 13.38 -2.05 -12.00
C VAL A 21 12.49 -2.41 -13.19
N PHE A 22 11.26 -2.83 -12.94
CA PHE A 22 10.28 -3.14 -13.98
C PHE A 22 10.02 -1.94 -14.91
N ILE A 23 9.74 -0.76 -14.34
CA ILE A 23 9.52 0.47 -15.12
C ILE A 23 10.75 0.82 -15.96
N LEU A 24 11.95 0.73 -15.38
CA LEU A 24 13.20 1.03 -16.08
C LEU A 24 13.44 0.13 -17.29
N LEU A 25 13.07 -1.15 -17.20
CA LEU A 25 13.18 -2.13 -18.29
C LEU A 25 12.13 -1.88 -19.38
N VAL A 26 10.88 -1.62 -19.01
CA VAL A 26 9.76 -1.55 -19.97
C VAL A 26 9.67 -0.19 -20.67
N ARG A 27 10.02 0.91 -20.00
CA ARG A 27 9.79 2.28 -20.50
C ARG A 27 10.39 2.56 -21.87
N GLN A 28 11.58 2.03 -22.18
CA GLN A 28 12.25 2.32 -23.46
C GLN A 28 11.50 1.68 -24.63
N SER A 29 11.09 0.43 -24.46
CA SER A 29 10.29 -0.30 -25.45
C SER A 29 8.91 0.34 -25.61
N LEU A 30 8.27 0.70 -24.50
CA LEU A 30 6.98 1.36 -24.49
C LEU A 30 7.04 2.72 -25.20
N ARG A 31 8.11 3.49 -24.99
CA ARG A 31 8.35 4.78 -25.67
C ARG A 31 8.42 4.62 -27.19
N LYS A 32 9.13 3.60 -27.68
CA LYS A 32 9.25 3.31 -29.13
C LYS A 32 7.93 2.86 -29.74
N LEU A 33 7.14 2.07 -29.03
CA LEU A 33 5.91 1.45 -29.55
C LEU A 33 4.68 2.36 -29.44
N ALA A 34 4.53 3.06 -28.32
CA ALA A 34 3.32 3.76 -27.91
C ALA A 34 3.52 5.27 -27.72
N GLY A 35 4.77 5.74 -27.76
CA GLY A 35 5.14 7.15 -27.69
C GLY A 35 5.58 7.60 -26.30
N ALA A 36 6.21 8.77 -26.24
CA ALA A 36 6.80 9.32 -25.01
C ALA A 36 5.77 9.63 -23.91
N SER A 37 4.56 10.05 -24.26
CA SER A 37 3.52 10.36 -23.27
C SER A 37 3.10 9.14 -22.44
N ILE A 38 2.98 7.96 -23.07
CA ILE A 38 2.59 6.73 -22.37
C ILE A 38 3.76 6.21 -21.50
N ALA A 39 4.99 6.30 -22.00
CA ALA A 39 6.17 5.98 -21.21
C ALA A 39 6.31 6.87 -19.97
N TYR A 40 5.95 8.15 -20.06
CA TYR A 40 5.89 9.04 -18.90
C TYR A 40 4.80 8.63 -17.90
N GLN A 41 3.60 8.31 -18.37
CA GLN A 41 2.48 7.92 -17.50
C GLN A 41 2.70 6.59 -16.78
N LEU A 42 3.56 5.71 -17.30
CA LEU A 42 3.98 4.46 -16.65
C LEU A 42 4.49 4.69 -15.22
N TRP A 43 5.14 5.83 -14.96
CA TRP A 43 5.64 6.18 -13.64
C TRP A 43 4.53 6.35 -12.58
N GLY A 44 3.27 6.52 -13.01
CA GLY A 44 2.11 6.53 -12.11
C GLY A 44 1.88 5.22 -11.35
N ILE A 45 2.43 4.10 -11.84
CA ILE A 45 2.35 2.79 -11.14
C ILE A 45 2.89 2.89 -9.71
N LEU A 46 3.98 3.62 -9.50
CA LEU A 46 4.66 3.72 -8.20
C LEU A 46 3.76 4.33 -7.11
N PRO A 47 3.29 5.59 -7.24
CA PRO A 47 2.44 6.18 -6.22
C PRO A 47 1.10 5.45 -6.08
N LEU A 48 0.52 4.94 -7.17
CA LEU A 48 -0.74 4.17 -7.10
C LEU A 48 -0.57 2.87 -6.30
N SER A 49 0.55 2.16 -6.49
CA SER A 49 0.84 0.93 -5.74
C SER A 49 1.08 1.21 -4.26
N LEU A 50 1.78 2.29 -3.94
CA LEU A 50 2.00 2.70 -2.55
C LEU A 50 0.69 3.11 -1.85
N ILE A 51 -0.19 3.83 -2.55
CA ILE A 51 -1.53 4.18 -2.03
C ILE A 51 -2.37 2.91 -1.84
N ALA A 52 -2.29 1.94 -2.77
CA ALA A 52 -3.02 0.68 -2.67
C ALA A 52 -2.65 -0.09 -1.39
N MET A 53 -1.37 -0.06 -0.98
CA MET A 53 -0.91 -0.69 0.27
C MET A 53 -1.50 -0.06 1.55
N LEU A 54 -2.03 1.17 1.47
CA LEU A 54 -2.66 1.84 2.61
C LEU A 54 -4.12 1.39 2.84
N PHE A 55 -4.73 0.69 1.88
CA PHE A 55 -6.12 0.25 2.02
C PHE A 55 -6.26 -0.86 3.07
N PRO A 56 -7.33 -0.82 3.90
CA PRO A 56 -7.58 -1.82 4.93
C PRO A 56 -7.70 -3.22 4.31
N HIS A 57 -7.05 -4.19 4.93
CA HIS A 57 -7.03 -5.58 4.49
C HIS A 57 -8.29 -6.32 4.91
N ARG A 58 -8.53 -7.47 4.27
CA ARG A 58 -9.46 -8.46 4.81
C ARG A 58 -8.96 -8.91 6.17
N GLN A 59 -9.71 -8.55 7.22
CA GLN A 59 -9.54 -9.15 8.54
C GLN A 59 -10.05 -10.58 8.44
N TYR A 60 -9.15 -11.54 8.56
CA TYR A 60 -9.54 -12.93 8.78
C TYR A 60 -9.42 -13.20 10.27
N LEU A 61 -10.53 -13.64 10.88
CA LEU A 61 -10.51 -14.25 12.21
C LEU A 61 -9.78 -15.59 12.07
N ASP A 62 -8.51 -15.62 12.44
CA ASP A 62 -7.75 -16.86 12.53
C ASP A 62 -8.18 -17.60 13.80
N MET A 63 -9.22 -18.44 13.69
CA MET A 63 -9.61 -19.35 14.77
C MET A 63 -8.71 -20.60 14.84
N ALA A 64 -7.71 -20.74 13.95
CA ALA A 64 -6.87 -21.93 13.83
C ALA A 64 -5.46 -21.76 14.44
N ALA A 65 -5.03 -20.54 14.78
CA ALA A 65 -3.77 -20.29 15.47
C ALA A 65 -3.90 -20.41 17.01
N MET A 66 -4.33 -21.56 17.52
CA MET A 66 -3.90 -21.96 18.87
C MET A 66 -2.56 -22.70 18.72
N PRO A 67 -1.49 -22.29 19.42
CA PRO A 67 -0.22 -23.01 19.34
C PRO A 67 -0.42 -24.46 19.83
N ASP A 68 0.02 -25.42 19.00
CA ASP A 68 0.13 -26.86 19.27
C ASP A 68 1.15 -27.13 20.41
N THR A 69 0.90 -26.61 21.61
CA THR A 69 1.68 -26.93 22.82
C THR A 69 0.91 -27.97 23.64
N PRO A 70 1.48 -29.18 23.88
CA PRO A 70 0.83 -30.19 24.69
C PRO A 70 0.59 -29.66 26.12
N ALA A 71 -0.64 -29.85 26.62
CA ALA A 71 -1.17 -29.30 27.85
C ALA A 71 -0.62 -29.95 29.15
N SER A 72 0.67 -30.29 29.22
CA SER A 72 1.26 -30.96 30.39
C SER A 72 2.23 -30.11 31.21
N GLN A 73 2.28 -28.77 31.03
CA GLN A 73 2.93 -27.86 31.97
C GLN A 73 2.26 -26.48 32.01
N ILE A 74 1.11 -26.35 32.69
CA ILE A 74 0.68 -25.06 33.24
C ILE A 74 0.18 -25.28 34.67
N ILE A 75 1.13 -25.46 35.60
CA ILE A 75 1.00 -24.72 36.86
C ILE A 75 0.92 -23.26 36.42
N ALA A 76 -0.08 -22.52 36.89
CA ALA A 76 -0.17 -21.08 36.64
C ALA A 76 1.09 -20.40 37.22
N SER A 77 2.18 -20.38 36.47
CA SER A 77 3.03 -19.22 36.46
C SER A 77 2.12 -18.12 35.96
N VAL A 78 1.67 -17.27 36.90
CA VAL A 78 1.50 -15.85 36.59
C VAL A 78 2.64 -15.54 35.64
N PRO A 79 2.42 -15.08 34.40
CA PRO A 79 3.53 -14.73 33.56
C PRO A 79 4.31 -13.73 34.40
N LEU A 80 5.46 -14.16 34.92
CA LEU A 80 6.49 -13.21 35.32
C LEU A 80 6.56 -12.36 34.07
N LEU A 81 6.22 -11.07 34.18
CA LEU A 81 6.35 -10.16 33.07
C LEU A 81 7.80 -10.31 32.65
N THR A 82 8.04 -11.15 31.64
CA THR A 82 9.28 -11.19 30.93
C THR A 82 9.17 -9.91 30.13
N ILE A 83 9.59 -8.83 30.79
CA ILE A 83 9.98 -7.62 30.11
C ILE A 83 11.16 -8.07 29.26
N ALA A 84 10.87 -8.67 28.10
CA ALA A 84 11.85 -8.81 27.06
C ALA A 84 12.42 -7.40 26.92
N PRO A 85 13.74 -7.21 27.10
CA PRO A 85 14.31 -5.88 27.05
C PRO A 85 13.83 -5.25 25.74
N ALA A 86 13.14 -4.12 25.85
CA ALA A 86 12.58 -3.45 24.69
C ALA A 86 13.73 -3.21 23.72
N SER A 87 13.79 -3.98 22.64
CA SER A 87 14.87 -3.82 21.66
C SER A 87 14.78 -2.39 21.14
N ILE A 88 15.84 -1.62 21.34
CA ILE A 88 15.91 -0.21 20.96
C ILE A 88 16.15 -0.09 19.44
N TRP A 89 16.55 -1.19 18.78
CA TRP A 89 16.89 -1.25 17.36
C TRP A 89 15.77 -0.77 16.43
N PRO A 90 14.49 -1.20 16.56
CA PRO A 90 13.42 -0.70 15.70
C PRO A 90 13.20 0.81 15.85
N SER A 91 13.26 1.33 17.09
CA SER A 91 13.18 2.77 17.33
C SER A 91 14.38 3.54 16.76
N MET A 92 15.59 2.99 16.85
CA MET A 92 16.78 3.59 16.26
C MET A 92 16.71 3.62 14.74
N LEU A 93 16.25 2.53 14.11
CA LEU A 93 16.08 2.45 12.65
C LEU A 93 15.02 3.43 12.15
N VAL A 94 13.87 3.52 12.82
CA VAL A 94 12.83 4.52 12.49
C VAL A 94 13.36 5.94 12.68
N SER A 95 14.10 6.19 13.76
CA SER A 95 14.71 7.51 14.02
C SER A 95 15.75 7.86 12.96
N ALA A 96 16.64 6.93 12.60
CA ALA A 96 17.62 7.12 11.53
C ALA A 96 16.95 7.36 10.18
N TRP A 97 15.88 6.62 9.88
CA TRP A 97 15.07 6.83 8.68
C TRP A 97 14.45 8.23 8.63
N MET A 98 13.86 8.68 9.74
CA MET A 98 13.29 10.03 9.89
C MET A 98 14.36 11.12 9.73
N ILE A 99 15.51 10.97 10.37
CA ILE A 99 16.63 11.92 10.28
C ILE A 99 17.10 12.04 8.84
N GLY A 100 17.29 10.91 8.14
CA GLY A 100 17.70 10.93 6.73
C GLY A 100 16.64 11.55 5.81
N GLY A 101 15.36 11.25 6.03
CA GLY A 101 14.25 11.85 5.28
C GLY A 101 14.15 13.37 5.48
N ILE A 102 14.26 13.84 6.73
CA ILE A 102 14.31 15.27 7.07
C ILE A 102 15.55 15.92 6.47
N GLY A 103 16.72 15.27 6.54
CA GLY A 103 17.94 15.74 5.92
C GLY A 103 17.80 15.96 4.42
N MET A 104 17.22 15.00 3.70
CA MET A 104 16.93 15.15 2.26
C MET A 104 15.92 16.25 1.98
N LEU A 105 14.88 16.37 2.80
CA LEU A 105 13.88 17.44 2.66
C LEU A 105 14.51 18.82 2.83
N LEU A 106 15.38 18.99 3.84
CA LEU A 106 16.14 20.22 4.04
C LEU A 106 17.07 20.50 2.87
N LEU A 107 17.77 19.49 2.34
CA LEU A 107 18.62 19.64 1.16
C LEU A 107 17.83 20.12 -0.06
N PHE A 108 16.65 19.56 -0.34
CA PHE A 108 15.79 20.04 -1.42
C PHE A 108 15.23 21.43 -1.15
N GLY A 109 14.85 21.74 0.10
CA GLY A 109 14.42 23.07 0.51
C GLY A 109 15.53 24.12 0.30
N MET A 110 16.76 23.81 0.69
CA MET A 110 17.93 24.67 0.48
C MET A 110 18.24 24.86 -1.02
N GLN A 111 18.16 23.80 -1.82
CA GLN A 111 18.33 23.90 -3.27
C GLN A 111 17.25 24.78 -3.91
N HIS A 112 15.99 24.61 -3.49
CA HIS A 112 14.88 25.43 -3.95
C HIS A 112 15.05 26.90 -3.56
N GLN A 113 15.45 27.18 -2.31
CA GLN A 113 15.74 28.55 -1.87
C GLN A 113 16.91 29.17 -2.63
N ARG A 114 17.98 28.41 -2.90
CA ARG A 114 19.10 28.89 -3.73
C ARG A 114 18.64 29.23 -5.14
N PHE A 115 17.80 28.40 -5.75
CA PHE A 115 17.19 28.70 -7.05
C PHE A 115 16.37 29.98 -7.01
N LEU A 116 15.47 30.13 -6.03
CA LEU A 116 14.65 31.35 -5.88
C LEU A 116 15.49 32.61 -5.66
N ARG A 117 16.61 32.51 -4.92
CA ARG A 117 17.54 33.64 -4.74
C ARG A 117 18.23 34.02 -6.04
N ARG A 118 18.56 33.05 -6.91
CA ARG A 118 19.15 33.33 -8.23
C ARG A 118 18.19 34.04 -9.17
N LEU A 119 16.88 33.77 -9.06
CA LEU A 119 15.88 34.47 -9.87
C LEU A 119 15.90 36.00 -9.69
N GLY A 120 16.36 36.48 -8.53
CA GLY A 120 16.44 37.91 -8.23
C GLY A 120 15.07 38.59 -8.20
N THR A 121 15.03 39.85 -8.60
CA THR A 121 13.77 40.59 -8.77
C THR A 121 13.06 40.13 -10.04
N LEU A 122 11.80 39.71 -9.90
CA LEU A 122 10.98 39.28 -11.03
C LEU A 122 10.17 40.45 -11.58
N THR A 123 10.40 40.79 -12.84
CA THR A 123 9.60 41.80 -13.57
C THR A 123 8.64 41.10 -14.52
N GLN A 124 7.37 41.52 -14.55
CA GLN A 124 6.39 40.94 -15.45
C GLN A 124 6.46 41.63 -16.82
N CYS A 125 6.64 40.85 -17.88
CA CYS A 125 6.67 41.33 -19.26
C CYS A 125 5.90 40.35 -20.14
N GLU A 126 4.95 40.83 -20.95
CA GLU A 126 4.19 40.01 -21.92
C GLU A 126 3.58 38.70 -21.36
N GLY A 127 3.16 38.70 -20.09
CA GLY A 127 2.55 37.53 -19.45
C GLY A 127 3.53 36.46 -18.94
N VAL A 128 4.84 36.69 -19.09
CA VAL A 128 5.93 35.92 -18.46
C VAL A 128 6.65 36.77 -17.39
N TYR A 129 7.45 36.12 -16.55
CA TYR A 129 8.28 36.80 -15.54
C TYR A 129 9.74 36.72 -15.95
N LEU A 130 10.41 37.87 -16.04
CA LEU A 130 11.84 37.96 -16.32
C LEU A 130 12.61 37.83 -15.00
N ALA A 131 13.56 36.91 -14.97
CA ALA A 131 14.57 36.82 -13.91
C ALA A 131 15.61 37.92 -14.10
N SER A 132 16.25 38.37 -13.01
CA SER A 132 17.34 39.36 -13.09
C SER A 132 18.66 38.77 -13.61
N ASP A 133 18.75 37.44 -13.66
CA ASP A 133 19.95 36.69 -14.04
C ASP A 133 19.78 36.09 -15.45
N ASN A 134 20.84 36.14 -16.25
CA ASN A 134 20.90 35.65 -17.63
C ASN A 134 21.33 34.17 -17.71
N ASP A 135 21.93 33.63 -16.66
CA ASP A 135 22.44 32.24 -16.61
C ASP A 135 21.36 31.23 -16.17
N ILE A 136 20.09 31.64 -16.22
CA ILE A 136 18.93 30.83 -15.84
C ILE A 136 18.17 30.43 -17.10
N GLY A 137 17.94 29.12 -17.29
CA GLY A 137 17.07 28.64 -18.35
C GLY A 137 15.58 28.97 -18.09
N PRO A 138 14.73 28.99 -19.12
CA PRO A 138 13.29 29.03 -18.95
C PRO A 138 12.81 27.95 -17.96
N ALA A 139 11.92 28.31 -17.05
CA ALA A 139 11.45 27.41 -16.00
C ALA A 139 10.07 27.79 -15.45
N LEU A 140 9.37 26.82 -14.89
CA LEU A 140 8.22 27.05 -14.03
C LEU A 140 8.65 27.18 -12.56
N ALA A 141 8.23 28.26 -11.91
CA ALA A 141 8.43 28.43 -10.47
C ALA A 141 7.10 28.50 -9.70
N GLY A 142 7.07 27.80 -8.55
CA GLY A 142 5.95 27.76 -7.61
C GLY A 142 5.12 26.47 -7.72
N CYS A 143 4.78 25.88 -6.57
CA CYS A 143 4.12 24.56 -6.50
C CYS A 143 2.61 24.60 -6.86
N PHE A 144 1.86 25.59 -6.38
CA PHE A 144 0.39 25.63 -6.54
C PHE A 144 -0.09 26.61 -7.60
N LYS A 145 0.68 27.66 -7.87
CA LYS A 145 0.41 28.66 -8.92
C LYS A 145 1.68 28.87 -9.75
N PRO A 146 2.08 27.88 -10.57
CA PRO A 146 3.33 27.96 -11.32
C PRO A 146 3.29 29.15 -12.28
N LYS A 147 4.33 29.97 -12.19
CA LYS A 147 4.61 31.11 -13.06
C LYS A 147 5.70 30.73 -14.05
N ILE A 148 5.55 31.16 -15.30
CA ILE A 148 6.57 30.98 -16.33
C ILE A 148 7.64 32.05 -16.11
N ILE A 149 8.86 31.62 -15.87
CA ILE A 149 10.03 32.47 -15.68
C ILE A 149 10.99 32.25 -16.84
N VAL A 150 11.53 33.34 -17.36
CA VAL A 150 12.50 33.36 -18.45
C VAL A 150 13.69 34.24 -18.07
N PRO A 151 14.90 34.03 -18.64
CA PRO A 151 16.06 34.88 -18.35
C PRO A 151 15.84 36.33 -18.81
N ALA A 152 16.60 37.27 -18.23
CA ALA A 152 16.48 38.69 -18.58
C ALA A 152 16.73 38.97 -20.07
N ASP A 153 17.64 38.24 -20.70
CA ASP A 153 17.96 38.35 -22.13
C ASP A 153 17.06 37.49 -23.04
N PHE A 154 15.95 36.93 -22.54
CA PHE A 154 15.09 36.03 -23.30
C PHE A 154 14.60 36.62 -24.63
N PHE A 155 14.18 37.88 -24.64
CA PHE A 155 13.67 38.54 -25.84
C PHE A 155 14.77 38.90 -26.84
N GLU A 156 16.03 38.96 -26.40
CA GLU A 156 17.20 39.24 -27.24
C GLU A 156 17.83 37.95 -27.79
N ARG A 157 17.89 36.90 -26.95
CA ARG A 157 18.54 35.62 -27.24
C ARG A 157 17.76 34.75 -28.24
N TYR A 158 16.44 34.82 -28.22
CA TYR A 158 15.55 33.97 -29.00
C TYR A 158 14.76 34.78 -30.03
N SER A 159 14.61 34.26 -31.24
CA SER A 159 13.66 34.79 -32.22
C SER A 159 12.22 34.61 -31.76
N VAL A 160 11.28 35.40 -32.30
CA VAL A 160 9.84 35.32 -31.94
C VAL A 160 9.28 33.90 -32.07
N ALA A 161 9.69 33.15 -33.10
CA ALA A 161 9.27 31.76 -33.27
C ALA A 161 9.84 30.83 -32.18
N GLU A 162 11.11 31.01 -31.80
CA GLU A 162 11.74 30.25 -30.71
C GLU A 162 11.11 30.59 -29.35
N GLN A 163 10.85 31.88 -29.09
CA GLN A 163 10.17 32.35 -27.87
C GLN A 163 8.81 31.68 -27.71
N ALA A 164 7.98 31.69 -28.77
CA ALA A 164 6.67 31.07 -28.77
C ALA A 164 6.73 29.56 -28.46
N LEU A 165 7.73 28.85 -29.01
CA LEU A 165 7.92 27.42 -28.77
C LEU A 165 8.36 27.13 -27.33
N ILE A 166 9.28 27.93 -26.77
CA ILE A 166 9.73 27.82 -25.38
C ILE A 166 8.56 28.08 -24.43
N ILE A 167 7.81 29.17 -24.63
CA ILE A 167 6.64 29.48 -23.78
C ILE A 167 5.60 28.35 -23.87
N ARG A 168 5.40 27.78 -25.06
CA ARG A 168 4.48 26.65 -25.25
C ARG A 168 4.95 25.39 -24.52
N HIS A 169 6.25 25.12 -24.50
CA HIS A 169 6.84 24.04 -23.71
C HIS A 169 6.57 24.21 -22.21
N GLU A 170 6.88 25.38 -21.65
CA GLU A 170 6.60 25.68 -20.24
C GLU A 170 5.09 25.61 -19.92
N LEU A 171 4.25 26.09 -20.83
CA LEU A 171 2.80 26.01 -20.69
C LEU A 171 2.30 24.55 -20.70
N MET A 172 2.93 23.66 -21.48
CA MET A 172 2.59 22.24 -21.47
C MET A 172 2.92 21.59 -20.13
N HIS A 173 4.07 21.89 -19.53
CA HIS A 173 4.39 21.45 -18.17
C HIS A 173 3.35 21.93 -17.14
N LYS A 174 2.94 23.20 -17.25
CA LYS A 174 1.91 23.78 -16.39
C LYS A 174 0.57 23.08 -16.56
N ARG A 175 0.11 22.86 -17.80
CA ARG A 175 -1.16 22.18 -18.10
C ARG A 175 -1.19 20.73 -17.63
N ARG A 176 -0.06 20.03 -17.69
CA ARG A 176 0.07 18.63 -17.24
C ARG A 176 0.23 18.47 -15.74
N GLY A 177 0.43 19.56 -14.99
CA GLY A 177 0.69 19.49 -13.56
C GLY A 177 2.06 18.90 -13.23
N ASP A 178 3.04 19.04 -14.12
CA ASP A 178 4.36 18.43 -14.00
C ASP A 178 5.11 18.89 -12.72
N VAL A 179 4.80 20.08 -12.21
CA VAL A 179 5.30 20.59 -10.93
C VAL A 179 4.82 19.74 -9.74
N ILE A 180 3.56 19.31 -9.75
CA ILE A 180 3.00 18.44 -8.71
C ILE A 180 3.65 17.06 -8.80
N ALA A 181 3.79 16.53 -10.01
CA ALA A 181 4.46 15.25 -10.24
C ALA A 181 5.93 15.26 -9.77
N ASN A 182 6.64 16.37 -10.03
CA ASN A 182 8.01 16.58 -9.55
C ASN A 182 8.08 16.71 -8.01
N SER A 183 7.09 17.37 -7.40
CA SER A 183 7.00 17.47 -5.94
C SER A 183 6.76 16.10 -5.30
N LEU A 184 5.88 15.27 -5.88
CA LEU A 184 5.65 13.90 -5.45
C LEU A 184 6.91 13.02 -5.62
N CYS A 185 7.62 13.16 -6.74
CA CYS A 185 8.89 12.47 -6.97
C CYS A 185 9.96 12.88 -5.95
N ALA A 186 10.03 14.16 -5.56
CA ALA A 186 10.93 14.64 -4.51
C ALA A 186 10.55 14.07 -3.13
N LEU A 187 9.24 14.00 -2.82
CA LEU A 187 8.75 13.37 -1.60
C LEU A 187 9.14 11.89 -1.52
N LEU A 188 8.96 11.14 -2.62
CA LEU A 188 9.40 9.73 -2.70
C LEU A 188 10.91 9.59 -2.53
N GLN A 189 11.73 10.49 -3.09
CA GLN A 189 13.18 10.52 -2.83
C GLN A 189 13.52 10.81 -1.36
N CYS A 190 12.71 11.58 -0.64
CA CYS A 190 12.90 11.78 0.80
C CYS A 190 12.53 10.53 1.61
N LEU A 191 11.42 9.88 1.27
CA LEU A 191 10.95 8.66 1.96
C LEU A 191 11.88 7.47 1.72
N PHE A 192 12.43 7.36 0.51
CA PHE A 192 13.32 6.29 0.09
C PHE A 192 14.75 6.79 -0.15
N TRP A 193 15.21 7.74 0.67
CA TRP A 193 16.50 8.42 0.49
C TRP A 193 17.71 7.49 0.39
N PHE A 194 17.66 6.37 1.13
CA PHE A 194 18.70 5.35 1.15
C PHE A 194 18.64 4.40 -0.06
N ASN A 195 17.57 4.43 -0.85
CA ASN A 195 17.39 3.55 -1.99
C ASN A 195 18.00 4.16 -3.27
N PRO A 196 19.12 3.62 -3.80
CA PRO A 196 19.77 4.15 -5.00
C PRO A 196 18.87 4.07 -6.24
N LEU A 197 17.98 3.08 -6.32
CA LEU A 197 17.05 2.93 -7.43
C LEU A 197 16.05 4.08 -7.49
N MET A 198 15.65 4.65 -6.35
CA MET A 198 14.76 5.82 -6.31
C MET A 198 15.40 7.05 -6.98
N HIS A 199 16.70 7.25 -6.78
CA HIS A 199 17.43 8.36 -7.39
C HIS A 199 17.63 8.16 -8.91
N ILE A 200 17.87 6.91 -9.34
CA ILE A 200 17.91 6.55 -10.77
C ILE A 200 16.54 6.72 -11.42
N ALA A 201 15.48 6.31 -10.72
CA ALA A 201 14.09 6.49 -11.13
C ALA A 201 13.76 7.97 -11.29
N ALA A 202 14.14 8.83 -10.36
CA ALA A 202 13.89 10.27 -10.44
C ALA A 202 14.55 10.92 -11.67
N ARG A 203 15.78 10.54 -12.01
CA ARG A 203 16.47 11.02 -13.23
C ARG A 203 15.75 10.54 -14.49
N SER A 204 15.35 9.28 -14.48
CA SER A 204 14.67 8.59 -15.56
C SER A 204 13.27 9.17 -15.83
N PHE A 205 12.53 9.44 -14.76
CA PHE A 205 11.23 10.10 -14.77
C PHE A 205 11.31 11.51 -15.38
N ARG A 206 12.31 12.32 -14.97
CA ARG A 206 12.52 13.67 -15.56
C ARG A 206 12.79 13.60 -17.06
N LEU A 207 13.63 12.66 -17.52
CA LEU A 207 13.86 12.46 -18.95
C LEU A 207 12.55 12.11 -19.69
N ASP A 208 11.78 11.16 -19.18
CA ASP A 208 10.52 10.78 -19.82
C ASP A 208 9.49 11.94 -19.79
N GLN A 209 9.53 12.80 -18.77
CA GLN A 209 8.71 14.02 -18.66
C GLN A 209 9.01 15.01 -19.80
N GLU A 210 10.29 15.32 -20.01
CA GLU A 210 10.77 16.19 -21.09
C GLU A 210 10.39 15.65 -22.46
N LEU A 211 10.65 14.36 -22.71
CA LEU A 211 10.32 13.72 -23.99
C LEU A 211 8.82 13.73 -24.27
N ALA A 212 7.99 13.53 -23.24
CA ALA A 212 6.55 13.62 -23.36
C ALA A 212 6.09 15.06 -23.66
N CYS A 213 6.75 16.07 -23.08
CA CYS A 213 6.47 17.48 -23.33
C CYS A 213 6.83 17.85 -24.78
N ASP A 214 8.06 17.54 -25.18
CA ASP A 214 8.59 17.77 -26.53
C ASP A 214 7.71 17.13 -27.61
N ALA A 215 7.28 15.87 -27.38
CA ALA A 215 6.40 15.17 -28.29
C ALA A 215 5.05 15.87 -28.46
N LEU A 216 4.50 16.49 -27.40
CA LEU A 216 3.24 17.22 -27.47
C LEU A 216 3.38 18.59 -28.12
N VAL A 217 4.48 19.30 -27.88
CA VAL A 217 4.78 20.60 -28.53
C VAL A 217 4.91 20.39 -30.04
N ILE A 218 5.75 19.45 -30.48
CA ILE A 218 5.90 19.10 -31.90
C ILE A 218 4.62 18.49 -32.48
N ALA A 219 3.81 17.83 -31.66
CA ALA A 219 2.54 17.33 -32.13
C ALA A 219 1.58 18.44 -32.57
N GLN A 220 1.68 19.61 -31.96
CA GLN A 220 0.87 20.79 -32.28
C GLN A 220 1.50 21.65 -33.38
N GLU A 221 2.83 21.67 -33.49
CA GLU A 221 3.57 22.43 -34.51
C GLU A 221 4.56 21.53 -35.28
N PRO A 222 4.10 20.64 -36.18
CA PRO A 222 4.96 19.64 -36.82
C PRO A 222 6.07 20.23 -37.69
N GLN A 223 5.87 21.44 -38.23
CA GLN A 223 6.84 22.13 -39.09
C GLN A 223 7.95 22.83 -38.28
N ALA A 224 7.74 23.03 -36.97
CA ALA A 224 8.65 23.78 -36.12
C ALA A 224 9.78 22.94 -35.50
N ARG A 225 9.96 21.66 -35.92
CA ARG A 225 10.94 20.73 -35.32
C ARG A 225 12.36 21.29 -35.27
N ARG A 226 12.81 21.90 -36.37
CA ARG A 226 14.16 22.44 -36.49
C ARG A 226 14.34 23.65 -35.57
N THR A 227 13.45 24.63 -35.67
CA THR A 227 13.43 25.84 -34.82
C THR A 227 13.36 25.47 -33.33
N TYR A 228 12.59 24.45 -32.99
CA TYR A 228 12.49 23.95 -31.62
C TYR A 228 13.80 23.32 -31.13
N ALA A 229 14.45 22.50 -31.95
CA ALA A 229 15.75 21.93 -31.62
C ALA A 229 16.86 23.00 -31.48
N GLU A 230 16.82 24.05 -32.32
CA GLU A 230 17.72 25.21 -32.23
C GLU A 230 17.50 25.99 -30.92
N ALA A 231 16.24 26.24 -30.55
CA ALA A 231 15.88 26.85 -29.26
C ALA A 231 16.40 26.04 -28.07
N MET A 232 16.22 24.70 -28.09
CA MET A 232 16.75 23.80 -27.06
C MET A 232 18.27 23.90 -26.94
N LEU A 233 18.99 23.90 -28.05
CA LEU A 233 20.45 23.98 -28.05
C LEU A 233 20.93 25.32 -27.45
N LYS A 234 20.29 26.44 -27.84
CA LYS A 234 20.54 27.76 -27.25
C LYS A 234 20.30 27.79 -25.74
N THR A 235 19.19 27.21 -25.26
CA THR A 235 18.91 27.16 -23.80
C THR A 235 19.96 26.39 -23.00
N GLN A 236 20.52 25.30 -23.53
CA GLN A 236 21.49 24.46 -22.80
C GLN A 236 22.89 25.06 -22.73
N LEU A 237 23.28 25.85 -23.73
CA LEU A 237 24.59 26.48 -23.78
C LEU A 237 24.74 27.64 -22.78
N SER A 238 23.63 28.17 -22.27
CA SER A 238 23.60 29.33 -21.36
C SER A 238 23.53 28.98 -19.87
N ILE A 239 23.55 27.70 -19.50
CA ILE A 239 23.44 27.27 -18.08
C ILE A 239 24.83 26.85 -17.59
N THR A 240 25.44 27.66 -16.72
CA THR A 240 26.72 27.31 -16.06
C THR A 240 26.45 26.48 -14.78
N PRO A 241 26.98 25.25 -14.65
CA PRO A 241 26.77 24.43 -13.46
C PRO A 241 27.59 24.95 -12.26
N SER A 242 27.01 24.91 -11.06
CA SER A 242 27.59 25.48 -9.83
C SER A 242 28.46 24.49 -9.05
N ALA A 243 29.60 24.99 -8.53
CA ALA A 243 30.77 24.24 -8.04
C ALA A 243 30.71 23.62 -6.62
N LEU A 244 29.55 23.50 -5.97
CA LEU A 244 29.41 22.82 -4.65
C LEU A 244 28.45 21.61 -4.67
N ALA A 245 28.19 21.07 -5.85
CA ALA A 245 27.48 19.81 -6.00
C ALA A 245 28.49 18.66 -6.06
N CYS A 246 28.37 17.67 -5.16
CA CYS A 246 28.90 16.34 -5.42
C CYS A 246 28.40 15.91 -6.81
N HIS A 247 29.35 15.75 -7.72
CA HIS A 247 29.13 15.68 -9.15
C HIS A 247 28.47 14.35 -9.54
N TRP A 248 27.34 14.42 -10.24
CA TRP A 248 27.04 13.48 -11.32
C TRP A 248 26.66 14.34 -12.52
N PRO A 249 27.37 14.24 -13.66
CA PRO A 249 27.20 15.18 -14.76
C PRO A 249 25.78 15.09 -15.29
N SER A 250 25.06 16.19 -15.13
CA SER A 250 23.93 16.54 -15.98
C SER A 250 24.46 16.79 -17.38
N HIS A 251 24.77 15.72 -18.11
CA HIS A 251 24.39 15.73 -19.51
C HIS A 251 22.87 15.85 -19.47
N HIS A 252 22.37 17.08 -19.63
CA HIS A 252 20.99 17.22 -20.05
C HIS A 252 20.83 16.27 -21.24
N PRO A 253 19.82 15.38 -21.27
CA PRO A 253 19.65 14.38 -22.31
C PRO A 253 19.16 15.03 -23.62
N LEU A 254 19.83 16.11 -24.03
CA LEU A 254 19.58 16.92 -25.21
C LEU A 254 19.69 16.05 -26.46
N LYS A 255 20.67 15.14 -26.48
CA LYS A 255 20.80 14.13 -27.53
C LYS A 255 19.52 13.29 -27.63
N GLU A 256 19.06 12.70 -26.53
CA GLU A 256 17.86 11.88 -26.52
C GLU A 256 16.61 12.69 -26.91
N ARG A 257 16.49 13.94 -26.43
CA ARG A 257 15.40 14.85 -26.80
C ARG A 257 15.38 15.11 -28.31
N ILE A 258 16.49 15.56 -28.87
CA ILE A 258 16.63 15.83 -30.31
C ILE A 258 16.36 14.58 -31.15
N MET A 259 16.91 13.43 -30.75
CA MET A 259 16.64 12.15 -31.43
C MET A 259 15.15 11.77 -31.39
N GLN A 260 14.45 12.09 -30.31
CA GLN A 260 13.03 11.78 -30.17
C GLN A 260 12.13 12.71 -31.01
N LEU A 261 12.56 13.95 -31.30
CA LEU A 261 11.83 14.88 -32.19
C LEU A 261 11.67 14.33 -33.62
N GLN A 262 12.57 13.43 -34.04
CA GLN A 262 12.55 12.83 -35.37
C GLN A 262 11.58 11.64 -35.49
N GLN A 263 11.13 11.08 -34.37
CA GLN A 263 10.27 9.89 -34.39
C GLN A 263 8.83 10.22 -34.80
N SER A 264 8.25 9.38 -35.66
CA SER A 264 6.86 9.49 -36.09
C SER A 264 5.89 9.20 -34.95
N LYS A 265 4.74 9.89 -34.95
CA LYS A 265 3.68 9.63 -33.98
C LYS A 265 3.13 8.21 -34.18
N PRO A 266 2.99 7.40 -33.12
CA PRO A 266 2.33 6.11 -33.23
C PRO A 266 0.84 6.32 -33.57
N GLY A 267 0.30 5.43 -34.41
CA GLY A 267 -1.10 5.47 -34.83
C GLY A 267 -2.09 5.33 -33.65
N LEU A 268 -3.30 5.87 -33.82
CA LEU A 268 -4.33 5.96 -32.77
C LEU A 268 -4.65 4.59 -32.15
N PHE A 269 -4.77 3.53 -32.97
CA PHE A 269 -5.02 2.17 -32.49
C PHE A 269 -3.95 1.67 -31.52
N LYS A 270 -2.66 1.82 -31.87
CA LYS A 270 -1.53 1.42 -31.01
C LYS A 270 -1.54 2.17 -29.68
N ARG A 271 -1.94 3.46 -29.71
CA ARG A 271 -2.08 4.25 -28.48
C ARG A 271 -3.23 3.76 -27.61
N SER A 272 -4.40 3.48 -28.19
CA SER A 272 -5.55 2.96 -27.45
C SER A 272 -5.25 1.61 -26.78
N VAL A 273 -4.64 0.67 -27.51
CA VAL A 273 -4.22 -0.63 -26.94
C VAL A 273 -3.20 -0.42 -25.81
N ALA A 274 -2.24 0.47 -25.99
CA ALA A 274 -1.25 0.77 -24.96
C ALA A 274 -1.87 1.40 -23.71
N TYR A 275 -2.91 2.25 -23.83
CA TYR A 275 -3.64 2.77 -22.67
C TYR A 275 -4.41 1.70 -21.92
N ILE A 276 -5.04 0.75 -22.62
CA ILE A 276 -5.72 -0.38 -22.00
C ILE A 276 -4.71 -1.26 -21.24
N MET A 277 -3.58 -1.58 -21.88
CA MET A 277 -2.51 -2.36 -21.24
C MET A 277 -1.91 -1.63 -20.05
N LEU A 278 -1.65 -0.32 -20.14
CA LEU A 278 -1.16 0.48 -19.04
C LEU A 278 -2.14 0.49 -17.86
N SER A 279 -3.43 0.66 -18.14
CA SER A 279 -4.48 0.67 -17.10
C SER A 279 -4.56 -0.70 -16.40
N GLY A 280 -4.55 -1.79 -17.17
CA GLY A 280 -4.51 -3.15 -16.63
C GLY A 280 -3.25 -3.41 -15.80
N LEU A 281 -2.10 -2.91 -16.24
CA LEU A 281 -0.83 -3.04 -15.53
C LEU A 281 -0.80 -2.24 -14.22
N CYS A 282 -1.34 -1.02 -14.22
CA CYS A 282 -1.52 -0.22 -13.01
C CYS A 282 -2.43 -0.95 -12.00
N ALA A 283 -3.57 -1.47 -12.46
CA ALA A 283 -4.51 -2.21 -11.61
C ALA A 283 -3.89 -3.50 -11.05
N ALA A 284 -3.19 -4.28 -11.88
CA ALA A 284 -2.52 -5.50 -11.48
C ALA A 284 -1.38 -5.23 -10.48
N SER A 285 -0.60 -4.17 -10.69
CA SER A 285 0.49 -3.77 -9.78
C SER A 285 -0.05 -3.29 -8.44
N ALA A 286 -1.09 -2.46 -8.44
CA ALA A 286 -1.76 -1.97 -7.24
C ALA A 286 -2.40 -3.13 -6.46
N TYR A 287 -3.10 -4.04 -7.14
CA TYR A 287 -3.69 -5.23 -6.52
C TYR A 287 -2.63 -6.14 -5.92
N SER A 288 -1.52 -6.39 -6.64
CA SER A 288 -0.43 -7.22 -6.15
C SER A 288 0.26 -6.59 -4.93
N ALA A 289 0.50 -5.28 -4.95
CA ALA A 289 1.06 -4.56 -3.81
C ALA A 289 0.16 -4.64 -2.58
N TRP A 290 -1.16 -4.49 -2.77
CA TRP A 290 -2.16 -4.66 -1.71
C TRP A 290 -2.30 -6.12 -1.25
N ALA A 291 -2.13 -7.11 -2.13
CA ALA A 291 -2.26 -8.52 -1.77
C ALA A 291 -1.05 -9.08 -0.99
N VAL A 292 0.13 -8.49 -1.14
CA VAL A 292 1.37 -8.93 -0.46
C VAL A 292 1.47 -8.38 0.97
N THR A 293 0.76 -7.31 1.29
CA THR A 293 0.73 -6.76 2.66
C THR A 293 0.11 -7.79 3.63
N PRO A 294 0.80 -8.14 4.73
CA PRO A 294 0.36 -9.22 5.62
C PRO A 294 -0.97 -8.86 6.28
N ALA A 295 -1.89 -9.83 6.35
CA ALA A 295 -3.15 -9.66 7.06
C ALA A 295 -2.86 -9.43 8.56
N ASN A 296 -3.49 -8.40 9.14
CA ASN A 296 -3.48 -8.23 10.58
C ASN A 296 -4.35 -9.33 11.20
N VAL A 297 -3.71 -10.31 11.84
CA VAL A 297 -4.40 -11.27 12.70
C VAL A 297 -4.88 -10.50 13.92
N VAL A 298 -6.18 -10.19 13.95
CA VAL A 298 -6.81 -9.71 15.18
C VAL A 298 -6.96 -10.93 16.09
N LEU A 299 -5.90 -11.23 16.85
CA LEU A 299 -6.04 -12.05 18.05
C LEU A 299 -6.99 -11.27 18.95
N THR A 300 -8.16 -11.82 19.23
CA THR A 300 -9.07 -11.28 20.25
C THR A 300 -8.24 -11.21 21.54
N PRO A 301 -7.85 -10.02 22.03
CA PRO A 301 -7.02 -9.95 23.22
C PRO A 301 -7.82 -10.54 24.38
N ALA A 302 -7.17 -11.18 25.35
CA ALA A 302 -7.82 -11.57 26.60
C ALA A 302 -8.53 -10.39 27.31
N ALA A 303 -8.18 -9.14 26.97
CA ALA A 303 -8.90 -7.93 27.37
C ALA A 303 -10.29 -7.76 26.72
N GLN A 304 -10.50 -8.23 25.48
CA GLN A 304 -11.84 -8.34 24.88
C GLN A 304 -12.67 -9.46 25.53
N LYS A 305 -12.05 -10.43 26.21
CA LYS A 305 -12.79 -11.34 27.10
C LYS A 305 -13.47 -10.55 28.23
N GLN A 306 -12.84 -9.47 28.72
CA GLN A 306 -13.40 -8.61 29.77
C GLN A 306 -14.36 -7.53 29.24
N GLU A 307 -14.15 -7.01 28.02
CA GLU A 307 -15.11 -6.07 27.39
C GLU A 307 -16.34 -6.76 26.77
N ALA A 308 -16.21 -7.99 26.26
CA ALA A 308 -17.36 -8.79 25.85
C ALA A 308 -18.24 -9.20 27.04
N ILE A 309 -17.65 -9.38 28.24
CA ILE A 309 -18.40 -9.53 29.49
C ILE A 309 -19.16 -8.24 29.87
N LYS A 310 -18.80 -7.07 29.32
CA LYS A 310 -19.53 -5.81 29.51
C LYS A 310 -20.66 -5.60 28.49
N ALA A 311 -20.70 -6.37 27.40
CA ALA A 311 -21.66 -6.19 26.32
C ALA A 311 -22.90 -7.08 26.48
N GLY A 312 -23.91 -6.55 27.17
CA GLY A 312 -25.32 -6.96 26.99
C GLY A 312 -25.76 -8.24 27.70
N THR A 313 -26.93 -8.16 28.33
CA THR A 313 -27.55 -9.13 29.25
C THR A 313 -27.92 -10.50 28.66
N ASP A 314 -27.63 -10.75 27.37
CA ASP A 314 -28.21 -11.88 26.60
C ASP A 314 -27.11 -12.74 25.91
N SER A 315 -25.94 -12.87 26.53
CA SER A 315 -24.82 -13.68 25.99
C SER A 315 -24.43 -14.84 26.90
N TYR A 316 -24.17 -16.00 26.30
CA TYR A 316 -23.69 -17.20 26.97
C TYR A 316 -22.20 -17.43 26.70
N LEU A 317 -21.45 -17.78 27.74
CA LEU A 317 -20.09 -18.27 27.62
C LEU A 317 -20.11 -19.80 27.56
N VAL A 318 -19.65 -20.34 26.44
CA VAL A 318 -19.72 -21.76 26.08
C VAL A 318 -18.31 -22.33 26.08
N ASN A 319 -18.02 -23.18 27.06
CA ASN A 319 -16.79 -23.97 27.08
C ASN A 319 -17.07 -25.32 26.44
N THR A 320 -16.38 -25.65 25.36
CA THR A 320 -16.51 -26.96 24.72
C THR A 320 -15.24 -27.77 24.90
N ASN A 321 -15.40 -29.09 24.94
CA ASN A 321 -14.33 -30.07 24.83
C ASN A 321 -14.78 -31.05 23.75
N ILE A 322 -14.11 -31.03 22.61
CA ILE A 322 -14.47 -31.77 21.40
C ILE A 322 -13.34 -32.74 21.10
N SER A 323 -13.63 -34.04 21.15
CA SER A 323 -12.72 -35.11 20.80
C SER A 323 -13.19 -35.77 19.50
N VAL A 324 -12.35 -35.72 18.46
CA VAL A 324 -12.67 -36.27 17.13
C VAL A 324 -11.41 -36.90 16.54
N GLY A 325 -11.48 -38.17 16.14
CA GLY A 325 -10.36 -38.87 15.49
C GLY A 325 -9.07 -38.92 16.33
N GLY A 326 -9.18 -38.95 17.67
CA GLY A 326 -8.05 -38.99 18.61
C GLY A 326 -7.47 -37.61 18.98
N GLU A 327 -7.95 -36.52 18.38
CA GLU A 327 -7.55 -35.15 18.72
C GLU A 327 -8.62 -34.50 19.60
N THR A 328 -8.19 -33.80 20.66
CA THR A 328 -9.10 -33.14 21.61
C THR A 328 -8.84 -31.64 21.65
N LEU A 329 -9.89 -30.84 21.47
CA LEU A 329 -9.85 -29.38 21.44
C LEU A 329 -10.77 -28.81 22.50
N THR A 330 -10.37 -27.71 23.13
CA THR A 330 -11.16 -27.06 24.21
C THR A 330 -11.52 -25.59 23.93
N PRO A 331 -12.26 -25.28 22.85
CA PRO A 331 -12.57 -23.90 22.52
C PRO A 331 -13.54 -23.27 23.54
N THR A 332 -13.37 -21.96 23.76
CA THR A 332 -14.32 -21.13 24.51
C THR A 332 -14.92 -20.10 23.57
N VAL A 333 -16.23 -20.09 23.43
CA VAL A 333 -16.96 -19.19 22.51
C VAL A 333 -18.00 -18.41 23.29
N ILE A 334 -18.16 -17.12 22.97
CA ILE A 334 -19.28 -16.30 23.46
C ILE A 334 -20.36 -16.30 22.39
N VAL A 335 -21.58 -16.68 22.77
CA VAL A 335 -22.71 -16.82 21.86
C VAL A 335 -23.87 -15.98 22.38
N GLU A 336 -24.33 -15.03 21.56
CA GLU A 336 -25.55 -14.28 21.84
C GLU A 336 -26.78 -15.18 21.71
N GLN A 337 -27.77 -14.98 22.57
CA GLN A 337 -29.02 -15.73 22.56
C GLN A 337 -29.70 -15.70 21.17
N GLY A 338 -30.07 -16.88 20.66
CA GLY A 338 -30.75 -17.03 19.37
C GLY A 338 -29.86 -16.87 18.13
N LYS A 339 -28.56 -16.57 18.28
CA LYS A 339 -27.62 -16.51 17.15
C LYS A 339 -26.89 -17.84 16.98
N GLN A 340 -26.65 -18.23 15.72
CA GLN A 340 -25.94 -19.45 15.37
C GLN A 340 -24.42 -19.23 15.49
N ALA A 341 -23.76 -20.07 16.29
CA ALA A 341 -22.30 -20.18 16.37
C ALA A 341 -21.82 -21.37 15.53
N ARG A 342 -20.58 -21.31 15.04
CA ARG A 342 -19.94 -22.38 14.25
C ARG A 342 -18.52 -22.64 14.71
N ILE A 343 -18.18 -23.92 14.85
CA ILE A 343 -16.85 -24.42 15.21
C ILE A 343 -16.42 -25.37 14.09
N GLY A 344 -15.44 -24.93 13.28
CA GLY A 344 -14.83 -25.74 12.23
C GLY A 344 -13.55 -26.39 12.70
N LEU A 345 -13.38 -27.68 12.42
CA LEU A 345 -12.23 -28.50 12.82
C LEU A 345 -11.69 -29.25 11.60
N THR A 346 -10.38 -29.51 11.57
CA THR A 346 -9.76 -30.35 10.55
C THR A 346 -8.86 -31.36 11.27
N SER A 347 -9.24 -32.63 11.22
CA SER A 347 -8.48 -33.69 11.88
C SER A 347 -7.20 -33.98 11.09
N LYS A 348 -6.03 -33.95 11.75
CA LYS A 348 -4.76 -34.28 11.08
C LYS A 348 -4.64 -35.78 10.78
N SER A 349 -5.27 -36.62 11.60
CA SER A 349 -5.24 -38.09 11.46
C SER A 349 -6.08 -38.61 10.28
N GLN A 350 -7.24 -38.02 10.02
CA GLN A 350 -8.19 -38.52 9.01
C GLN A 350 -8.39 -37.59 7.81
N GLN A 351 -7.73 -36.42 7.77
CA GLN A 351 -7.95 -35.35 6.77
C GLN A 351 -9.42 -34.93 6.61
N ALA A 352 -10.29 -35.27 7.56
CA ALA A 352 -11.71 -34.96 7.53
C ALA A 352 -11.98 -33.59 8.16
N LYS A 353 -12.82 -32.79 7.50
CA LYS A 353 -13.28 -31.48 7.99
C LYS A 353 -14.60 -31.63 8.72
N TRP A 354 -14.65 -31.18 9.96
CA TRP A 354 -15.87 -31.19 10.77
C TRP A 354 -16.40 -29.77 10.96
N ASP A 355 -17.70 -29.58 10.82
CA ASP A 355 -18.38 -28.31 11.08
C ASP A 355 -19.50 -28.53 12.10
N ILE A 356 -19.34 -27.94 13.28
CA ILE A 356 -20.30 -28.02 14.38
C ILE A 356 -20.94 -26.65 14.51
N SER A 357 -22.20 -26.55 14.14
CA SER A 357 -23.00 -25.34 14.33
C SER A 357 -24.00 -25.53 15.45
N PHE A 358 -24.20 -24.51 16.29
CA PHE A 358 -25.18 -24.58 17.36
C PHE A 358 -25.79 -23.23 17.70
N THR A 359 -27.01 -23.26 18.22
CA THR A 359 -27.77 -22.09 18.67
C THR A 359 -28.24 -22.32 20.11
N LEU A 360 -28.20 -21.25 20.92
CA LEU A 360 -28.60 -21.30 22.33
C LEU A 360 -29.87 -20.46 22.54
N VAL A 361 -30.89 -21.09 23.13
CA VAL A 361 -32.18 -20.44 23.47
C VAL A 361 -32.54 -20.81 24.91
N PRO A 362 -33.02 -19.88 25.74
CA PRO A 362 -33.45 -20.20 27.10
C PRO A 362 -34.56 -21.26 27.08
N ALA A 363 -34.50 -22.20 28.03
CA ALA A 363 -35.57 -23.17 28.21
C ALA A 363 -36.83 -22.48 28.80
N PRO A 364 -38.05 -22.97 28.50
CA PRO A 364 -39.27 -22.40 29.05
C PRO A 364 -39.26 -22.45 30.59
N GLU A 365 -39.39 -21.28 31.24
CA GLU A 365 -39.29 -21.12 32.71
C GLU A 365 -40.32 -21.97 33.49
N GLY A 366 -41.44 -22.36 32.86
CA GLY A 366 -42.46 -23.20 33.47
C GLY A 366 -42.09 -24.68 33.63
N GLN A 367 -41.00 -25.15 33.00
CA GLN A 367 -40.64 -26.57 32.96
C GLN A 367 -39.19 -26.85 33.34
N TYR A 368 -38.28 -25.90 33.11
CA TYR A 368 -36.86 -26.03 33.47
C TYR A 368 -36.34 -24.70 34.01
N LYS A 369 -35.82 -24.70 35.24
CA LYS A 369 -35.20 -23.52 35.86
C LYS A 369 -33.72 -23.45 35.48
N ASP A 370 -33.26 -22.25 35.12
CA ASP A 370 -31.84 -21.98 34.81
C ASP A 370 -31.24 -22.93 33.76
N ALA A 371 -31.97 -23.18 32.68
CA ALA A 371 -31.58 -24.11 31.62
C ALA A 371 -31.60 -23.47 30.22
N VAL A 372 -30.79 -24.02 29.32
CA VAL A 372 -30.64 -23.58 27.94
C VAL A 372 -30.87 -24.76 27.01
N ILE A 373 -31.62 -24.52 25.95
CA ILE A 373 -31.78 -25.41 24.81
C ILE A 373 -30.62 -25.17 23.85
N ILE A 374 -29.87 -26.23 23.58
CA ILE A 374 -28.74 -26.28 22.66
C ILE A 374 -29.22 -27.02 21.40
N ASP A 375 -29.48 -26.28 20.33
CA ASP A 375 -29.81 -26.85 19.02
C ASP A 375 -28.54 -26.95 18.19
N MET A 376 -28.09 -28.17 17.88
CA MET A 376 -26.79 -28.45 17.28
C MET A 376 -26.94 -29.19 15.95
N LYS A 377 -26.03 -28.90 15.01
CA LYS A 377 -25.84 -29.61 13.74
C LYS A 377 -24.36 -29.90 13.55
N VAL A 378 -24.04 -31.18 13.36
CA VAL A 378 -22.67 -31.71 13.19
C VAL A 378 -22.55 -32.26 11.77
N GLU A 379 -21.63 -31.70 10.99
CA GLU A 379 -21.32 -32.11 9.62
C GLU A 379 -19.87 -32.59 9.51
N LYS A 380 -19.62 -33.61 8.68
CA LYS A 380 -18.30 -34.14 8.33
C LYS A 380 -18.16 -34.12 6.81
N ASP A 381 -17.16 -33.42 6.30
CA ASP A 381 -16.89 -33.21 4.87
C ASP A 381 -18.12 -32.71 4.09
N GLY A 382 -18.96 -31.90 4.75
CA GLY A 382 -20.20 -31.35 4.20
C GLY A 382 -21.42 -32.29 4.26
N ALA A 383 -21.26 -33.52 4.75
CA ALA A 383 -22.37 -34.45 5.00
C ALA A 383 -22.87 -34.33 6.44
N LEU A 384 -24.19 -34.31 6.65
CA LEU A 384 -24.81 -34.26 7.98
C LEU A 384 -24.59 -35.58 8.73
N VAL A 385 -23.93 -35.49 9.89
CA VAL A 385 -23.61 -36.65 10.74
C VAL A 385 -24.55 -36.77 11.94
N ALA A 386 -24.97 -35.64 12.52
CA ALA A 386 -25.91 -35.59 13.63
C ALA A 386 -26.59 -34.21 13.72
N GLN A 387 -27.82 -34.17 14.23
CA GLN A 387 -28.54 -32.92 14.55
C GLN A 387 -29.24 -33.01 15.91
N PRO A 388 -28.48 -33.07 17.02
CA PRO A 388 -29.06 -33.25 18.34
C PRO A 388 -29.61 -31.93 18.90
N LYS A 389 -30.71 -32.06 19.63
CA LYS A 389 -31.29 -30.97 20.42
C LYS A 389 -31.24 -31.36 21.89
N LEU A 390 -30.46 -30.61 22.67
CA LEU A 390 -30.16 -30.91 24.07
C LEU A 390 -30.74 -29.82 24.96
N ILE A 391 -31.09 -30.18 26.20
CA ILE A 391 -31.42 -29.24 27.26
C ILE A 391 -30.34 -29.39 28.32
N SER A 392 -29.66 -28.31 28.68
CA SER A 392 -28.61 -28.31 29.69
C SER A 392 -28.90 -27.26 30.75
N GLY A 393 -28.70 -27.59 32.02
CA GLY A 393 -28.63 -26.59 33.08
C GLY A 393 -27.44 -25.65 32.86
N LEU A 394 -27.58 -24.40 33.29
CA LEU A 394 -26.48 -23.45 33.34
C LEU A 394 -25.39 -23.95 34.29
N ASN A 395 -24.13 -23.83 33.86
CA ASN A 395 -22.92 -24.36 34.49
C ASN A 395 -22.88 -25.90 34.59
N GLN A 396 -23.75 -26.61 33.89
CA GLN A 396 -23.69 -28.06 33.76
C GLN A 396 -23.09 -28.46 32.40
N THR A 397 -22.42 -29.61 32.39
CA THR A 397 -21.79 -30.15 31.18
C THR A 397 -22.77 -31.07 30.46
N ALA A 398 -23.26 -30.65 29.30
CA ALA A 398 -23.94 -31.53 28.36
C ALA A 398 -22.90 -32.34 27.59
N THR A 399 -23.10 -33.66 27.46
CA THR A 399 -22.21 -34.56 26.74
C THR A 399 -22.95 -35.22 25.60
N LEU A 400 -22.36 -35.21 24.40
CA LEU A 400 -22.86 -35.85 23.20
C LEU A 400 -21.77 -36.78 22.66
N GLN A 401 -22.06 -38.07 22.63
CA GLN A 401 -21.13 -39.09 22.16
C GLN A 401 -21.79 -39.90 21.04
N LYS A 402 -21.01 -40.21 20.01
CA LYS A 402 -21.42 -41.13 18.94
C LYS A 402 -20.34 -42.18 18.75
N GLU A 403 -20.74 -43.44 18.73
CA GLU A 403 -19.88 -44.58 18.45
C GLU A 403 -20.12 -45.10 17.02
N THR A 404 -19.08 -45.61 16.38
CA THR A 404 -19.17 -46.34 15.12
C THR A 404 -19.68 -47.78 15.36
N PRO A 405 -20.13 -48.50 14.32
CA PRO A 405 -20.59 -49.89 14.46
C PRO A 405 -19.57 -50.84 15.10
N ASP A 406 -18.28 -50.52 14.98
CA ASP A 406 -17.15 -51.26 15.57
C ASP A 406 -16.85 -50.85 17.03
N LYS A 407 -17.76 -50.13 17.70
CA LYS A 407 -17.62 -49.58 19.07
C LYS A 407 -16.40 -48.64 19.25
N GLN A 408 -15.94 -48.01 18.19
CA GLN A 408 -14.94 -46.94 18.28
C GLN A 408 -15.65 -45.59 18.37
N LEU A 409 -15.08 -44.67 19.14
CA LEU A 409 -15.68 -43.36 19.37
C LEU A 409 -15.50 -42.47 18.13
N ASP A 410 -16.59 -42.09 17.47
CA ASP A 410 -16.61 -41.26 16.25
C ASP A 410 -16.40 -39.79 16.62
N PHE A 411 -17.13 -39.29 17.62
CA PHE A 411 -16.88 -38.01 18.28
C PHE A 411 -17.44 -37.96 19.72
N ASP A 412 -16.76 -37.19 20.60
CA ASP A 412 -17.21 -36.82 21.95
C ASP A 412 -17.25 -35.30 22.05
N ILE A 413 -18.42 -34.71 22.29
CA ILE A 413 -18.60 -33.26 22.45
C ILE A 413 -19.17 -33.01 23.84
N LYS A 414 -18.38 -32.37 24.69
CA LYS A 414 -18.81 -31.88 26.00
C LYS A 414 -18.94 -30.37 25.95
N MET A 415 -20.06 -29.83 26.40
CA MET A 415 -20.35 -28.41 26.36
C MET A 415 -20.85 -27.94 27.72
N THR A 416 -20.20 -26.93 28.29
CA THR A 416 -20.64 -26.25 29.52
C THR A 416 -21.07 -24.84 29.17
N VAL A 417 -22.35 -24.53 29.41
CA VAL A 417 -22.93 -23.22 29.09
C VAL A 417 -23.07 -22.42 30.38
N SER A 418 -22.53 -21.21 30.43
CA SER A 418 -22.61 -20.30 31.58
C SER A 418 -23.12 -18.93 31.16
N LEU A 419 -23.80 -18.22 32.06
CA LEU A 419 -24.16 -16.82 31.80
C LEU A 419 -22.90 -15.95 31.84
N ALA A 420 -22.75 -15.04 30.88
CA ALA A 420 -21.74 -14.00 30.94
C ALA A 420 -22.11 -13.00 32.06
N LYS A 421 -21.75 -13.31 33.31
CA LYS A 421 -22.09 -12.46 34.47
C LYS A 421 -21.42 -11.10 34.35
N LYS A 422 -22.22 -10.05 34.55
CA LYS A 422 -21.76 -8.69 34.85
C LYS A 422 -21.06 -8.72 36.21
N THR A 423 -19.73 -8.63 36.25
CA THR A 423 -19.03 -8.28 37.49
C THR A 423 -19.37 -6.84 37.81
N ASN A 424 -20.03 -6.60 38.96
CA ASN A 424 -20.19 -5.28 39.55
C ASN A 424 -18.84 -4.64 39.85
#